data_AF-A0A3D3RMS1-F1
#
_entry.id   AF-A0A3D3RMS1-F1
#
_cell.length_a   1.000
_cell.length_b   1.000
_cell.length_c   1.000
_cell.angle_alpha   90.00
_cell.angle_beta   90.00
_cell.angle_gamma   90.00
#
_symmetry.space_group_name_H-M   'P 1'
#
loop_
_entity.id
_entity.type
_entity.pdbx_description
1 polymer ?
#
loop_
_entity_poly.entity_id
_entity_poly.type
_entity_poly.pdbx_seq_one_letter_code
_entity_poly.pdbx_strand_id
1 'polypeptide(L)'
;MKTGKNDRTEEEMRKNDGFTLVELIVTVAIMTVLIGFVAPSINSLLGFEAQKATGRVTAALDNTRVQAMNRLVGEMKLEYKEGQGYYITEYLDLGKDSRKDSYEQQEEKVASNKVRIRYKLSDKANPIEMKEESDKSLILTYNRETGGFRPVQTSVMLPDEVSESLQKNEDIQFHDGTGYCEWIEIRCGLRTRTIYLKQETGGYEVKVN
;
A
#
# COMPACT_ATOMS: atom_id res chain seq x y z
N MET A 1 -13.34 31.11 -90.19
CA MET A 1 -13.72 31.40 -88.79
C MET A 1 -13.63 30.10 -88.02
N LYS A 2 -12.68 29.96 -87.09
CA LYS A 2 -12.40 28.73 -86.32
C LYS A 2 -12.55 29.03 -84.82
N THR A 3 -12.96 27.98 -84.09
CA THR A 3 -12.64 27.60 -82.70
C THR A 3 -13.35 28.22 -81.48
N GLY A 4 -13.69 27.33 -80.53
CA GLY A 4 -13.76 27.56 -79.06
C GLY A 4 -15.09 27.11 -78.45
N LYS A 5 -15.32 25.86 -78.02
CA LYS A 5 -14.80 25.12 -76.85
C LYS A 5 -15.16 25.76 -75.49
N ASN A 6 -16.07 25.13 -74.73
CA ASN A 6 -15.98 25.07 -73.26
C ASN A 6 -16.93 24.01 -72.67
N ASP A 7 -16.59 22.73 -72.88
CA ASP A 7 -16.81 21.72 -71.84
C ASP A 7 -15.72 21.93 -70.79
N ARG A 8 -16.08 22.39 -69.60
CA ARG A 8 -15.21 22.34 -68.41
C ARG A 8 -15.94 21.63 -67.29
N THR A 9 -15.72 20.33 -67.26
CA THR A 9 -15.38 19.53 -66.07
C THR A 9 -16.38 19.54 -64.92
N GLU A 10 -17.48 18.81 -65.10
CA GLU A 10 -17.96 17.90 -64.06
C GLU A 10 -17.03 16.68 -64.04
N GLU A 11 -15.87 16.78 -63.41
CA GLU A 11 -15.10 15.58 -63.04
C GLU A 11 -14.12 15.91 -61.91
N GLU A 12 -14.64 16.47 -60.82
CA GLU A 12 -14.15 16.03 -59.51
C GLU A 12 -14.64 14.58 -59.30
N MET A 13 -14.09 13.65 -60.08
CA MET A 13 -14.17 12.24 -59.75
C MET A 13 -13.39 12.08 -58.44
N ARG A 14 -14.13 12.14 -57.33
CA ARG A 14 -13.69 11.76 -56.00
C ARG A 14 -12.89 10.47 -56.12
N LYS A 15 -11.57 10.63 -56.07
CA LYS A 15 -10.63 9.52 -56.03
C LYS A 15 -10.80 8.88 -54.66
N ASN A 16 -11.72 7.93 -54.57
CA ASN A 16 -11.79 7.04 -53.44
C ASN A 16 -10.55 6.13 -53.54
N ASP A 17 -9.42 6.63 -53.04
CA ASP A 17 -8.23 5.82 -52.78
C ASP A 17 -8.58 4.89 -51.60
N GLY A 18 -9.34 3.84 -51.90
CA GLY A 18 -9.72 2.80 -50.93
C GLY A 18 -8.51 1.95 -50.58
N PHE A 19 -8.39 1.59 -49.30
CA PHE A 19 -7.37 0.65 -48.84
C PHE A 19 -7.47 -0.67 -49.59
N THR A 20 -6.32 -1.19 -50.03
CA THR A 20 -6.28 -2.49 -50.69
C THR A 20 -6.55 -3.60 -49.67
N LEU A 21 -7.16 -4.70 -50.12
CA LEU A 21 -7.44 -5.85 -49.25
C LEU A 21 -6.17 -6.37 -48.56
N VAL A 22 -5.05 -6.37 -49.27
CA VAL A 22 -3.75 -6.81 -48.76
C VAL A 22 -3.27 -5.90 -47.62
N GLU A 23 -3.39 -4.59 -47.80
CA GLU A 23 -2.99 -3.60 -46.80
C GLU A 23 -3.84 -3.73 -45.52
N LEU A 24 -5.14 -4.01 -45.66
CA LEU A 24 -6.02 -4.30 -44.52
C LEU A 24 -5.61 -5.59 -43.78
N ILE A 25 -5.28 -6.66 -44.50
CA ILE A 25 -4.86 -7.93 -43.88
C ILE A 25 -3.55 -7.75 -43.11
N VAL A 26 -2.56 -7.07 -43.72
CA VAL A 26 -1.25 -6.83 -43.10
C VAL A 26 -1.38 -5.96 -41.86
N THR A 27 -2.18 -4.90 -41.90
CA THR A 27 -2.41 -4.01 -40.75
C THR A 27 -3.09 -4.73 -39.58
N VAL A 28 -4.13 -5.52 -39.85
CA VAL A 28 -4.81 -6.33 -38.81
C VAL A 28 -3.87 -7.39 -38.22
N ALA A 29 -3.02 -8.02 -39.04
CA ALA A 29 -2.03 -8.99 -38.58
C ALA A 29 -1.00 -8.36 -37.64
N ILE A 30 -0.48 -7.16 -37.97
CA ILE A 30 0.47 -6.45 -37.11
C ILE A 30 -0.21 -6.01 -35.80
N MET A 31 -1.42 -5.46 -35.86
CA MET A 31 -2.15 -5.05 -34.64
C MET A 31 -2.43 -6.23 -33.70
N THR A 32 -2.83 -7.39 -34.25
CA THR A 32 -3.11 -8.59 -33.45
C THR A 32 -1.87 -9.13 -32.76
N VAL A 33 -0.73 -9.16 -33.45
CA VAL A 33 0.56 -9.54 -32.82
C VAL A 33 0.93 -8.55 -31.71
N LEU A 34 0.84 -7.25 -31.96
CA LEU A 34 1.18 -6.22 -30.96
C LEU A 34 0.29 -6.30 -29.70
N ILE A 35 -1.03 -6.46 -29.86
CA ILE A 35 -1.95 -6.62 -28.73
C ILE A 35 -1.63 -7.89 -27.92
N GLY A 36 -1.24 -8.98 -28.60
CA GLY A 36 -0.81 -10.23 -27.98
C GLY A 36 0.43 -10.07 -27.07
N PHE A 37 1.34 -9.16 -27.40
CA PHE A 37 2.53 -8.87 -26.58
C PHE A 37 2.29 -7.85 -25.46
N VAL A 38 1.40 -6.87 -25.66
CA VAL A 38 1.15 -5.81 -24.68
C VAL A 38 0.41 -6.33 -23.44
N ALA A 39 -0.57 -7.23 -23.60
CA ALA A 39 -1.41 -7.73 -22.51
C ALA A 39 -0.62 -8.35 -21.32
N PRO A 40 0.38 -9.25 -21.52
CA PRO A 40 1.15 -9.79 -20.41
C PRO A 40 2.06 -8.76 -19.70
N SER A 41 2.49 -7.68 -20.37
CA SER A 41 3.41 -6.69 -19.81
C SER A 41 2.80 -5.84 -18.67
N ILE A 42 1.49 -5.54 -18.75
CA ILE A 42 0.81 -4.68 -17.76
C ILE A 42 0.62 -5.43 -16.43
N ASN A 43 0.43 -6.75 -16.50
CA ASN A 43 0.34 -7.61 -15.31
C ASN A 43 1.65 -7.65 -14.49
N SER A 44 2.80 -7.37 -15.12
CA SER A 44 4.11 -7.34 -14.44
C SER A 44 4.27 -6.10 -13.55
N LEU A 45 3.71 -4.95 -13.94
CA LEU A 45 3.78 -3.70 -13.15
C LEU A 45 2.87 -3.75 -11.92
N LEU A 46 1.69 -4.36 -12.04
CA LEU A 46 0.72 -4.44 -10.95
C LEU A 46 1.16 -5.41 -9.84
N GLY A 47 1.84 -6.51 -10.18
CA GLY A 47 2.38 -7.44 -9.17
C GLY A 47 3.53 -6.85 -8.35
N PHE A 48 4.27 -5.90 -8.90
CA PHE A 48 5.41 -5.28 -8.23
C PHE A 48 4.99 -4.39 -7.06
N GLU A 49 3.85 -3.70 -7.16
CA GLU A 49 3.36 -2.86 -6.07
C GLU A 49 2.96 -3.68 -4.84
N ALA A 50 2.24 -4.81 -5.01
CA ALA A 50 1.89 -5.67 -3.88
C ALA A 50 3.14 -6.25 -3.19
N GLN A 51 4.13 -6.66 -3.98
CA GLN A 51 5.40 -7.17 -3.45
C GLN A 51 6.20 -6.07 -2.72
N LYS A 52 6.33 -4.88 -3.30
CA LYS A 52 7.03 -3.74 -2.70
C LYS A 52 6.33 -3.30 -1.41
N ALA A 53 5.00 -3.22 -1.42
CA ALA A 53 4.21 -2.89 -0.25
C ALA A 53 4.38 -3.93 0.86
N THR A 54 4.35 -5.22 0.51
CA THR A 54 4.63 -6.31 1.47
C THR A 54 6.01 -6.14 2.08
N GLY A 55 7.05 -5.92 1.26
CA GLY A 55 8.42 -5.73 1.75
C GLY A 55 8.58 -4.53 2.69
N ARG A 56 7.85 -3.44 2.44
CA ARG A 56 7.84 -2.25 3.31
C ARG A 56 7.11 -2.49 4.62
N VAL A 57 5.96 -3.16 4.60
CA VAL A 57 5.23 -3.52 5.82
C VAL A 57 6.08 -4.47 6.68
N THR A 58 6.72 -5.47 6.09
CA THR A 58 7.60 -6.38 6.83
C THR A 58 8.83 -5.68 7.38
N ALA A 59 9.45 -4.77 6.63
CA ALA A 59 10.58 -3.97 7.11
C ALA A 59 10.17 -3.07 8.29
N ALA A 60 9.00 -2.43 8.22
CA ALA A 60 8.47 -1.64 9.32
C ALA A 60 8.16 -2.49 10.56
N LEU A 61 7.64 -3.72 10.38
CA LEU A 61 7.44 -4.66 11.50
C LEU A 61 8.76 -4.99 12.18
N ASP A 62 9.81 -5.30 11.40
CA ASP A 62 11.13 -5.63 11.91
C ASP A 62 11.79 -4.43 12.61
N ASN A 63 11.72 -3.25 12.01
CA ASN A 63 12.21 -2.01 12.61
C ASN A 63 11.47 -1.70 13.90
N THR A 64 10.13 -1.70 13.89
CA THR A 64 9.30 -1.43 15.06
C THR A 64 9.62 -2.39 16.20
N ARG A 65 9.89 -3.66 15.90
CA ARG A 65 10.34 -4.62 16.91
C ARG A 65 11.64 -4.16 17.56
N VAL A 66 12.65 -3.83 16.76
CA VAL A 66 13.94 -3.33 17.26
C VAL A 66 13.74 -2.06 18.09
N GLN A 67 12.90 -1.12 17.64
CA GLN A 67 12.66 0.13 18.36
C GLN A 67 11.94 -0.12 19.69
N ALA A 68 10.85 -0.91 19.71
CA ALA A 68 10.10 -1.23 20.92
C ALA A 68 10.95 -1.99 21.97
N MET A 69 11.98 -2.73 21.55
CA MET A 69 12.89 -3.40 22.51
C MET A 69 13.90 -2.44 23.15
N ASN A 70 14.26 -1.36 22.44
CA ASN A 70 15.35 -0.46 22.83
C ASN A 70 14.87 0.90 23.34
N ARG A 71 13.58 1.22 23.18
CA ARG A 71 12.98 2.52 23.52
C ARG A 71 11.75 2.33 24.40
N LEU A 72 11.29 3.42 25.00
CA LEU A 72 10.04 3.43 25.77
C LEU A 72 8.82 3.26 24.86
N VAL A 73 8.89 3.88 23.67
CA VAL A 73 7.83 3.78 22.66
C VAL A 73 8.46 3.47 21.31
N GLY A 74 7.88 2.47 20.65
CA GLY A 74 8.15 2.13 19.26
C GLY A 74 6.89 1.53 18.65
N GLU A 75 6.11 2.37 17.97
CA GLU A 75 4.86 1.95 17.32
C GLU A 75 4.94 2.20 15.82
N MET A 76 4.34 1.30 15.04
CA MET A 76 4.04 1.58 13.64
C MET A 76 2.55 1.79 13.45
N LYS A 77 2.19 2.84 12.72
CA LYS A 77 0.84 3.07 12.21
C LYS A 77 0.83 2.88 10.71
N LEU A 78 0.16 1.84 10.23
CA LEU A 78 -0.17 1.68 8.82
C LEU A 78 -1.52 2.36 8.56
N GLU A 79 -1.54 3.38 7.71
CA GLU A 79 -2.75 4.18 7.44
C GLU A 79 -3.01 4.37 5.95
N TYR A 80 -4.29 4.50 5.60
CA TYR A 80 -4.73 4.91 4.28
C TYR A 80 -5.07 6.40 4.26
N LYS A 81 -4.38 7.14 3.39
CA LYS A 81 -4.64 8.54 3.09
C LYS A 81 -5.42 8.66 1.78
N GLU A 82 -6.60 9.26 1.84
CA GLU A 82 -7.49 9.40 0.69
C GLU A 82 -6.80 10.04 -0.51
N GLY A 83 -6.91 9.39 -1.67
CA GLY A 83 -6.29 9.84 -2.92
C GLY A 83 -4.77 9.65 -2.99
N GLN A 84 -4.07 9.49 -1.87
CA GLN A 84 -2.60 9.41 -1.84
C GLN A 84 -2.09 7.97 -1.76
N GLY A 85 -2.79 7.08 -1.06
CA GLY A 85 -2.42 5.67 -0.89
C GLY A 85 -2.14 5.31 0.56
N TYR A 86 -1.24 4.35 0.78
CA TYR A 86 -0.93 3.84 2.12
C TYR A 86 0.41 4.34 2.60
N TYR A 87 0.48 4.65 3.90
CA TYR A 87 1.63 5.19 4.58
C TYR A 87 1.89 4.40 5.85
N ILE A 88 3.16 4.25 6.20
CA ILE A 88 3.58 3.82 7.53
C ILE A 88 4.21 5.01 8.20
N THR A 89 3.78 5.26 9.42
CA THR A 89 4.36 6.26 10.29
C THR A 89 4.90 5.56 11.53
N GLU A 90 6.19 5.67 11.78
CA GLU A 90 6.82 5.19 13.01
C GLU A 90 6.77 6.29 14.06
N TYR A 91 6.36 5.92 15.27
CA TYR A 91 6.22 6.79 16.44
C TYR A 91 7.22 6.31 17.49
N LEU A 92 8.34 7.03 17.62
CA LEU A 92 9.49 6.59 18.41
C LEU A 92 9.81 7.59 19.52
N ASP A 93 9.95 7.09 20.75
CA ASP A 93 10.57 7.86 21.82
C ASP A 93 12.10 7.81 21.72
N LEU A 94 12.74 8.97 21.70
CA LEU A 94 14.18 9.16 21.54
C LEU A 94 14.97 8.99 22.83
N GLY A 95 14.31 8.89 23.99
CA GLY A 95 14.95 8.64 25.28
C GLY A 95 16.00 9.70 25.70
N LYS A 96 16.09 10.83 25.00
CA LYS A 96 16.99 11.94 25.32
C LYS A 96 16.25 13.00 26.12
N ASP A 97 16.60 13.12 27.40
CA ASP A 97 16.21 14.17 28.34
C ASP A 97 14.82 14.78 28.09
N SER A 98 13.75 14.07 28.47
CA SER A 98 12.43 14.59 28.88
C SER A 98 11.99 15.95 28.29
N ARG A 99 12.15 16.16 26.98
CA ARG A 99 11.79 17.39 26.27
C ARG A 99 10.86 17.04 25.14
N LYS A 100 9.94 17.95 24.84
CA LYS A 100 8.93 17.85 23.77
C LYS A 100 9.48 17.48 22.37
N ASP A 101 10.79 17.57 22.16
CA ASP A 101 11.48 17.17 20.92
C ASP A 101 12.02 15.72 20.96
N SER A 102 11.67 14.92 21.98
CA SER A 102 12.13 13.52 22.13
C SER A 102 11.32 12.53 21.29
N TYR A 103 10.50 12.99 20.35
CA TYR A 103 9.65 12.11 19.57
C TYR A 103 9.97 12.21 18.08
N GLU A 104 10.33 11.08 17.47
CA GLU A 104 10.56 11.00 16.03
C GLU A 104 9.34 10.39 15.36
N GLN A 105 8.78 11.16 14.42
CA GLN A 105 7.72 10.71 13.53
C GLN A 105 8.28 10.58 12.12
N GLN A 106 8.55 9.35 11.69
CA GLN A 106 9.04 9.07 10.35
C GLN A 106 7.94 8.46 9.48
N GLU A 107 7.55 9.18 8.44
CA GLU A 107 6.51 8.74 7.51
C GLU A 107 7.13 8.22 6.19
N GLU A 108 6.75 7.01 5.79
CA GLU A 108 7.08 6.43 4.48
C GLU A 108 5.81 6.03 3.72
N LYS A 109 5.72 6.43 2.45
CA LYS A 109 4.70 5.92 1.54
C LYS A 109 4.93 4.43 1.24
N VAL A 110 4.00 3.58 1.63
CA VAL A 110 4.01 2.13 1.39
C VAL A 110 3.56 1.77 -0.02
N ALA A 111 2.40 2.28 -0.41
CA ALA A 111 1.71 1.86 -1.62
C ALA A 111 0.84 2.98 -2.21
N SER A 112 0.50 2.84 -3.50
CA SER A 112 -0.48 3.71 -4.17
C SER A 112 -1.90 3.38 -3.72
N ASN A 113 -2.87 4.21 -4.12
CA ASN A 113 -4.29 3.96 -3.90
C ASN A 113 -4.84 2.76 -4.69
N LYS A 114 -4.09 2.22 -5.66
CA LYS A 114 -4.47 1.03 -6.45
C LYS A 114 -4.30 -0.26 -5.66
N VAL A 115 -3.48 -0.23 -4.61
CA VAL A 115 -3.35 -1.36 -3.68
C VAL A 115 -4.60 -1.42 -2.80
N ARG A 116 -4.95 -2.62 -2.39
CA ARG A 116 -5.99 -2.92 -1.41
C ARG A 116 -5.31 -3.59 -0.22
N ILE A 117 -5.48 -3.03 0.97
CA ILE A 117 -4.95 -3.61 2.22
C ILE A 117 -6.13 -3.92 3.14
N ARG A 118 -6.21 -5.19 3.53
CA ARG A 118 -7.13 -5.69 4.55
C ARG A 118 -6.36 -6.34 5.67
N TYR A 119 -6.95 -6.40 6.85
CA TYR A 119 -6.38 -7.12 7.96
C TYR A 119 -7.46 -7.84 8.75
N LYS A 120 -7.05 -8.85 9.50
CA LYS A 120 -7.94 -9.63 10.36
C LYS A 120 -7.50 -9.47 11.79
N LEU A 121 -8.46 -9.14 12.65
CA LEU A 121 -8.29 -9.14 14.09
C LEU A 121 -8.90 -10.42 14.67
N SER A 122 -8.27 -10.93 15.73
CA SER A 122 -8.70 -12.16 16.41
C SER A 122 -10.10 -12.04 17.04
N ASP A 123 -10.52 -10.83 17.38
CA ASP A 123 -11.79 -10.53 18.05
C ASP A 123 -12.91 -10.11 17.09
N LYS A 124 -12.62 -9.90 15.80
CA LYS A 124 -13.61 -9.55 14.78
C LYS A 124 -13.90 -10.75 13.89
N ALA A 125 -15.16 -11.02 13.58
CA ALA A 125 -15.51 -12.15 12.71
C ALA A 125 -14.98 -11.98 11.27
N ASN A 126 -15.14 -10.79 10.70
CA ASN A 126 -14.78 -10.49 9.32
C ASN A 126 -13.46 -9.70 9.24
N PRO A 127 -12.69 -9.86 8.15
CA PRO A 127 -11.57 -8.97 7.86
C PRO A 127 -12.04 -7.53 7.65
N ILE A 128 -11.21 -6.59 8.11
CA ILE A 128 -11.43 -5.15 7.98
C ILE A 128 -10.77 -4.68 6.69
N GLU A 129 -11.51 -3.94 5.89
CA GLU A 129 -10.96 -3.15 4.79
C GLU A 129 -10.42 -1.83 5.34
N MET A 130 -9.11 -1.61 5.27
CA MET A 130 -8.50 -0.41 5.85
C MET A 130 -9.07 0.89 5.27
N LYS A 131 -9.53 0.88 4.02
CA LYS A 131 -10.16 2.05 3.39
C LYS A 131 -11.56 2.37 3.93
N GLU A 132 -12.24 1.37 4.50
CA GLU A 132 -13.64 1.45 4.94
C GLU A 132 -13.77 1.64 6.46
N GLU A 133 -12.69 1.40 7.21
CA GLU A 133 -12.64 1.66 8.66
C GLU A 133 -12.68 3.17 8.96
N SER A 134 -13.24 3.57 10.11
CA SER A 134 -13.34 4.99 10.50
C SER A 134 -11.99 5.69 10.56
N ASP A 135 -11.02 5.03 11.19
CA ASP A 135 -9.70 5.59 11.49
C ASP A 135 -8.68 5.27 10.38
N LYS A 136 -9.12 4.48 9.39
CA LYS A 136 -8.38 4.06 8.20
C LYS A 136 -6.96 3.58 8.50
N SER A 137 -6.73 3.01 9.67
CA SER A 137 -5.40 2.68 10.15
C SER A 137 -5.35 1.40 10.99
N LEU A 138 -4.14 0.89 11.16
CA LEU A 138 -3.79 -0.25 11.98
C LEU A 138 -2.49 0.12 12.73
N ILE A 139 -2.54 0.10 14.05
CA ILE A 139 -1.39 0.46 14.90
C ILE A 139 -0.88 -0.80 15.60
N LEU A 140 0.41 -1.09 15.42
CA LEU A 140 1.06 -2.28 15.95
C LEU A 140 2.30 -1.90 16.75
N THR A 141 2.55 -2.66 17.82
CA THR A 141 3.73 -2.54 18.68
C THR A 141 4.04 -3.90 19.32
N TYR A 142 5.17 -3.96 20.04
CA TYR A 142 5.69 -5.18 20.64
C TYR A 142 5.77 -5.07 22.15
N ASN A 143 5.48 -6.18 22.82
CA ASN A 143 5.73 -6.32 24.25
C ASN A 143 7.24 -6.48 24.43
N ARG A 144 7.86 -5.57 25.19
CA ARG A 144 9.31 -5.57 25.45
C ARG A 144 9.79 -6.74 26.29
N GLU A 145 8.93 -7.28 27.15
CA GLU A 145 9.27 -8.39 28.04
C GLU A 145 9.26 -9.73 27.30
N THR A 146 8.29 -9.93 26.41
CA THR A 146 8.11 -11.21 25.70
C THR A 146 8.65 -11.21 24.28
N GLY A 147 8.84 -10.02 23.67
CA GLY A 147 9.12 -9.86 22.25
C GLY A 147 7.94 -10.20 21.34
N GLY A 148 6.76 -10.49 21.90
CA GLY A 148 5.50 -10.76 21.19
C GLY A 148 4.81 -9.48 20.71
N PHE A 149 3.80 -9.63 19.86
CA PHE A 149 2.91 -8.52 19.52
C PHE A 149 2.04 -8.15 20.73
N ARG A 150 1.81 -6.85 20.94
CA ARG A 150 0.73 -6.37 21.82
C ARG A 150 -0.60 -6.44 21.06
N PRO A 151 -1.76 -6.37 21.75
CA PRO A 151 -3.03 -6.10 21.09
C PRO A 151 -2.94 -4.91 20.12
N VAL A 152 -3.82 -4.84 19.13
CA VAL A 152 -3.86 -3.68 18.22
C VAL A 152 -4.17 -2.43 19.03
N GLN A 153 -3.39 -1.37 18.82
CA GLN A 153 -3.53 -0.14 19.60
C GLN A 153 -4.69 0.70 19.05
N THR A 154 -5.48 1.30 19.93
CA THR A 154 -6.61 2.17 19.55
C THR A 154 -6.17 3.58 19.17
N SER A 155 -5.04 4.04 19.70
CA SER A 155 -4.42 5.32 19.37
C SER A 155 -2.90 5.24 19.55
N VAL A 156 -2.17 6.05 18.79
CA VAL A 156 -0.72 6.18 18.96
C VAL A 156 -0.41 6.85 20.28
N MET A 157 0.69 6.48 20.89
CA MET A 157 1.20 7.08 22.10
C MET A 157 1.70 8.50 21.79
N LEU A 158 1.26 9.48 22.58
CA LEU A 158 1.65 10.87 22.43
C LEU A 158 2.82 11.23 23.36
N PRO A 159 3.66 12.22 22.97
CA PRO A 159 4.80 12.64 23.80
C PRO A 159 4.42 13.11 25.20
N ASP A 160 3.27 13.78 25.33
CA ASP A 160 2.78 14.30 26.62
C ASP A 160 2.37 13.13 27.55
N GLU A 161 1.78 12.06 27.01
CA GLU A 161 1.39 10.86 27.78
C GLU A 161 2.61 10.13 28.35
N VAL A 162 3.66 9.95 27.53
CA VAL A 162 4.94 9.39 27.97
C VAL A 162 5.56 10.24 29.07
N SER A 163 5.56 11.56 28.87
CA SER A 163 6.14 12.52 29.83
C SER A 163 5.40 12.49 31.17
N GLU A 164 4.08 12.39 31.15
CA GLU A 164 3.25 12.29 32.36
C GLU A 164 3.53 11.00 33.15
N SER A 165 3.60 9.84 32.48
CA SER A 165 3.94 8.57 33.14
C SER A 165 5.33 8.61 33.78
N LEU A 166 6.32 9.17 33.06
CA LEU A 166 7.68 9.31 33.59
C LEU A 166 7.75 10.22 34.82
N GLN A 167 7.00 11.33 34.85
CA GLN A 167 6.95 12.23 36.01
C GLN A 167 6.35 11.54 37.25
N LYS A 168 5.40 10.61 37.04
CA LYS A 168 4.75 9.83 38.11
C LYS A 168 5.55 8.59 38.52
N ASN A 169 6.68 8.28 37.85
CA ASN A 169 7.41 7.02 37.97
C ASN A 169 6.52 5.79 37.70
N GLU A 170 5.62 5.91 36.73
CA GLU A 170 4.71 4.85 36.30
C GLU A 170 5.20 4.22 35.00
N ASP A 171 4.87 2.94 34.81
CA ASP A 171 5.11 2.25 33.55
C ASP A 171 4.25 2.86 32.43
N ILE A 172 4.84 2.92 31.23
CA ILE A 172 4.20 3.40 30.01
C ILE A 172 2.99 2.51 29.69
N GLN A 173 1.79 3.08 29.77
CA GLN A 173 0.54 2.38 29.45
C GLN A 173 0.17 2.61 27.99
N PHE A 174 0.37 1.58 27.18
CA PHE A 174 -0.05 1.55 25.78
C PHE A 174 -1.57 1.39 25.65
N HIS A 175 -2.12 1.88 24.53
CA HIS A 175 -3.55 1.88 24.23
C HIS A 175 -4.06 0.55 23.70
N ASP A 176 -3.93 -0.52 24.47
CA ASP A 176 -4.33 -1.86 24.07
C ASP A 176 -5.82 -1.98 23.75
N GLY A 177 -6.12 -2.35 22.51
CA GLY A 177 -7.42 -2.85 22.11
C GLY A 177 -7.65 -4.30 22.56
N THR A 178 -8.73 -4.89 22.06
CA THR A 178 -9.20 -6.23 22.48
C THR A 178 -8.67 -7.37 21.60
N GLY A 179 -8.22 -7.08 20.39
CA GLY A 179 -7.83 -8.07 19.40
C GLY A 179 -6.36 -7.98 19.00
N TYR A 180 -5.79 -9.12 18.61
CA TYR A 180 -4.50 -9.19 17.96
C TYR A 180 -4.68 -9.21 16.44
N CYS A 181 -3.74 -8.60 15.71
CA CYS A 181 -3.73 -8.72 14.26
C CYS A 181 -3.20 -10.12 13.88
N GLU A 182 -4.04 -10.92 13.24
CA GLU A 182 -3.69 -12.28 12.79
C GLU A 182 -2.95 -12.25 11.45
N TRP A 183 -3.42 -11.40 10.53
CA TRP A 183 -2.80 -11.24 9.23
C TRP A 183 -3.13 -9.90 8.57
N ILE A 184 -2.26 -9.51 7.64
CA ILE A 184 -2.41 -8.36 6.74
C ILE A 184 -2.35 -8.89 5.31
N GLU A 185 -3.42 -8.70 4.55
CA GLU A 185 -3.53 -9.05 3.13
C GLU A 185 -3.31 -7.81 2.27
N ILE A 186 -2.37 -7.90 1.35
CA ILE A 186 -2.00 -6.85 0.41
C ILE A 186 -2.27 -7.36 -0.99
N ARG A 187 -3.20 -6.71 -1.70
CA ARG A 187 -3.62 -7.08 -3.04
C ARG A 187 -3.43 -5.93 -4.03
N CYS A 188 -2.89 -6.24 -5.21
CA CYS A 188 -2.88 -5.35 -6.35
C CYS A 188 -3.25 -6.12 -7.61
N GLY A 189 -4.41 -5.80 -8.19
CA GLY A 189 -4.98 -6.57 -9.31
C GLY A 189 -5.23 -8.04 -8.94
N LEU A 190 -4.56 -8.94 -9.66
CA LEU A 190 -4.65 -10.39 -9.46
C LEU A 190 -3.62 -10.96 -8.48
N ARG A 191 -2.65 -10.16 -8.01
CA ARG A 191 -1.61 -10.63 -7.10
C ARG A 191 -2.00 -10.32 -5.67
N THR A 192 -1.91 -11.33 -4.80
CA THR A 192 -2.21 -11.21 -3.38
C THR A 192 -1.02 -11.74 -2.58
N ARG A 193 -0.65 -11.01 -1.53
CA ARG A 193 0.33 -11.47 -0.54
C ARG A 193 -0.27 -11.28 0.84
N THR A 194 -0.09 -12.27 1.69
CA THR A 194 -0.61 -12.24 3.06
C THR A 194 0.53 -12.41 4.04
N ILE A 195 0.65 -11.45 4.96
CA ILE A 195 1.58 -11.49 6.08
C ILE A 195 0.82 -12.05 7.26
N TYR A 196 1.16 -13.25 7.73
CA TYR A 196 0.59 -13.86 8.92
C TYR A 196 1.45 -13.53 10.13
N LEU A 197 0.87 -12.92 11.15
CA LEU A 197 1.56 -12.47 12.35
C LEU A 197 1.54 -13.60 13.39
N LYS A 198 2.68 -13.83 14.03
CA LYS A 198 2.86 -14.84 15.09
C LYS A 198 2.87 -14.12 16.43
N GLN A 199 1.66 -13.88 16.97
CA GLN A 199 1.39 -13.13 18.21
C GLN A 199 2.47 -13.32 19.28
N GLU A 200 2.67 -14.56 19.75
CA GLU A 200 3.57 -14.87 20.88
C GLU A 200 5.04 -14.53 20.62
N THR A 201 5.49 -14.60 19.36
CA THR A 201 6.91 -14.48 19.01
C THR A 201 7.29 -13.12 18.41
N GLY A 202 6.30 -12.31 18.05
CA GLY A 202 6.50 -11.08 17.29
C GLY A 202 7.04 -11.31 15.87
N GLY A 203 7.03 -12.56 15.40
CA GLY A 203 7.47 -12.92 14.04
C GLY A 203 6.33 -12.88 13.03
N TYR A 204 6.65 -13.09 11.76
CA TYR A 204 5.64 -13.22 10.70
C TYR A 204 6.03 -14.26 9.65
N GLU A 205 5.07 -14.65 8.82
CA GLU A 205 5.26 -15.49 7.63
C GLU A 205 4.55 -14.85 6.43
N VAL A 206 5.23 -14.76 5.29
CA VAL A 206 4.65 -14.20 4.07
C VAL A 206 4.24 -15.33 3.12
N LYS A 207 2.96 -15.36 2.72
CA LYS A 207 2.45 -16.26 1.68
C LYS A 207 2.05 -15.48 0.44
N VAL A 208 2.30 -16.08 -0.72
CA VAL A 208 1.88 -15.55 -2.03
C VAL A 208 0.69 -16.37 -2.49
N ASN A 209 -0.40 -15.68 -2.84
CA ASN A 209 -1.66 -16.27 -3.30
C ASN A 209 -1.96 -15.83 -4.74
#